data_AF-A0A4Q3UCV9-F1
#
_entry.id   AF-A0A4Q3UCV9-F1
#
_cell.length_a   1.000
_cell.length_b   1.000
_cell.length_c   1.000
_cell.angle_alpha   90.00
_cell.angle_beta   90.00
_cell.angle_gamma   90.00
#
_symmetry.space_group_name_H-M   'P 1'
#
loop_
_entity.id
_entity.type
_entity.pdbx_description
1 polymer ?
#
loop_
_entity_poly.entity_id
_entity_poly.type
_entity_poly.pdbx_seq_one_letter_code
_entity_poly.pdbx_strand_id
1 'polypeptide(L)'
;MRLTAASGDPEVARLLQNHPLVDLSGEGPPQGLVFAQGPWGRQVFVGRSDVDQRGILEIMDNNPLVCADAMSVPSAGATLAMIALGPLAAGGLIQDSPTIVTTESTEEAEIDALMEPLGWMGGSYVHVEPQPTVSVAAATVMVAIHTPEDLDDIDALYEERYVRTFYVRRDETSQWDVDLVAGKPFALYRLRIAPDEGTSLLTIRVIADRAGKAGAAQVIHAMNVMAGFEESLGIEG
;
A
#
# COMPACT_ATOMS: atom_id res chain seq x y z
N MET A 1 26.32 -5.84 6.30
CA MET A 1 25.76 -7.19 6.55
C MET A 1 24.94 -7.57 5.35
N ARG A 2 25.07 -8.79 4.81
CA ARG A 2 24.21 -9.26 3.71
C ARG A 2 23.13 -10.20 4.24
N LEU A 3 21.96 -10.18 3.61
CA LEU A 3 20.86 -11.09 3.89
C LEU A 3 20.82 -12.18 2.82
N THR A 4 20.33 -13.36 3.19
CA THR A 4 19.86 -14.33 2.19
C THR A 4 18.36 -14.19 2.04
N ALA A 5 17.83 -14.13 0.82
CA ALA A 5 16.39 -14.02 0.58
C ALA A 5 15.92 -14.95 -0.54
N ALA A 6 14.65 -15.36 -0.48
CA ALA A 6 14.03 -16.23 -1.46
C ALA A 6 12.59 -15.77 -1.74
N SER A 7 12.20 -15.75 -3.01
CA SER A 7 10.82 -15.58 -3.46
C SER A 7 10.57 -16.41 -4.71
N GLY A 8 9.38 -17.00 -4.80
CA GLY A 8 8.85 -17.62 -6.00
C GLY A 8 8.08 -16.65 -6.90
N ASP A 9 7.83 -15.42 -6.43
CA ASP A 9 7.27 -14.35 -7.25
C ASP A 9 8.37 -13.81 -8.19
N PRO A 10 8.19 -13.87 -9.53
CA PRO A 10 9.21 -13.46 -10.48
C PRO A 10 9.62 -11.99 -10.37
N GLU A 11 8.70 -11.08 -10.06
CA GLU A 11 9.01 -9.66 -9.96
C GLU A 11 9.75 -9.35 -8.65
N VAL A 12 9.36 -9.99 -7.55
CA VAL A 12 10.11 -9.90 -6.28
C VAL A 12 11.51 -10.48 -6.47
N ALA A 13 11.64 -11.66 -7.08
CA ALA A 13 12.93 -12.28 -7.37
C ALA A 13 13.82 -11.39 -8.24
N ARG A 14 13.25 -10.73 -9.26
CA ARG A 14 13.96 -9.76 -10.11
C ARG A 14 14.50 -8.57 -9.31
N LEU A 15 13.70 -8.00 -8.40
CA LEU A 15 14.16 -6.91 -7.53
C LEU A 15 15.24 -7.38 -6.54
N LEU A 16 15.08 -8.57 -5.94
CA LEU A 16 16.09 -9.15 -5.05
C LEU A 16 17.44 -9.39 -5.75
N GLN A 17 17.43 -9.80 -7.02
CA GLN A 17 18.66 -9.96 -7.82
C GLN A 17 19.45 -8.66 -7.98
N ASN A 18 18.75 -7.53 -8.03
CA ASN A 18 19.35 -6.20 -8.15
C ASN A 18 19.67 -5.56 -6.79
N HIS A 19 19.26 -6.19 -5.69
CA HIS A 19 19.40 -5.61 -4.37
C HIS A 19 20.85 -5.78 -3.83
N PRO A 20 21.59 -4.70 -3.54
CA PRO A 20 23.04 -4.74 -3.31
C PRO A 20 23.47 -5.50 -2.03
N LEU A 21 22.56 -5.60 -1.06
CA LEU A 21 22.80 -6.25 0.24
C LEU A 21 22.07 -7.58 0.42
N VAL A 22 21.52 -8.15 -0.66
CA VAL A 22 20.82 -9.44 -0.62
C VAL A 22 21.53 -10.43 -1.55
N ASP A 23 21.74 -11.64 -1.04
CA ASP A 23 22.13 -12.80 -1.81
C ASP A 23 20.87 -13.67 -2.03
N LEU A 24 20.48 -13.89 -3.29
CA LEU A 24 19.31 -14.71 -3.61
C LEU A 24 19.59 -16.18 -3.32
N SER A 25 18.69 -16.86 -2.61
CA SER A 25 18.83 -18.25 -2.20
C SER A 25 17.63 -19.09 -2.63
N GLY A 26 17.88 -20.21 -3.32
CA GLY A 26 16.91 -21.31 -3.51
C GLY A 26 15.54 -20.92 -4.08
N GLU A 27 14.54 -21.74 -3.79
CA GLU A 27 13.14 -21.47 -4.10
C GLU A 27 12.46 -20.81 -2.88
N GLY A 28 11.66 -19.79 -3.12
CA GLY A 28 10.87 -19.10 -2.10
C GLY A 28 9.37 -19.36 -2.20
N PRO A 29 8.56 -18.71 -1.35
CA PRO A 29 7.10 -18.81 -1.42
C PRO A 29 6.56 -18.20 -2.73
N PRO A 30 5.42 -18.69 -3.26
CA PRO A 30 4.87 -18.20 -4.52
C PRO A 30 4.45 -16.72 -4.49
N GLN A 31 4.22 -16.15 -3.30
CA GLN A 31 3.97 -14.73 -3.07
C GLN A 31 4.72 -14.28 -1.82
N GLY A 32 5.11 -12.99 -1.78
CA GLY A 32 5.91 -12.44 -0.70
C GLY A 32 7.36 -12.91 -0.75
N LEU A 33 8.04 -12.95 0.39
CA LEU A 33 9.41 -13.45 0.49
C LEU A 33 9.74 -13.99 1.87
N VAL A 34 10.79 -14.81 1.93
CA VAL A 34 11.47 -15.19 3.17
C VAL A 34 12.90 -14.69 3.11
N PHE A 35 13.46 -14.27 4.25
CA PHE A 35 14.82 -13.79 4.33
C PHE A 35 15.46 -14.10 5.67
N ALA A 36 16.79 -14.06 5.75
CA ALA A 36 17.53 -14.30 6.97
C ALA A 36 18.70 -13.32 7.17
N GLN A 37 18.87 -12.89 8.42
CA GLN A 37 19.97 -12.06 8.90
C GLN A 37 20.81 -12.86 9.90
N GLY A 38 21.78 -13.62 9.38
CA GLY A 38 22.48 -14.63 10.18
C GLY A 38 21.53 -15.78 10.55
N PRO A 39 21.37 -16.13 11.84
CA PRO A 39 20.45 -17.20 12.26
C PRO A 39 18.98 -16.77 12.30
N TRP A 40 18.69 -15.47 12.19
CA TRP A 40 17.34 -14.94 12.36
C TRP A 40 16.58 -14.97 11.03
N GLY A 41 15.62 -15.88 10.91
CA GLY A 41 14.74 -16.02 9.74
C GLY A 41 13.44 -15.22 9.90
N ARG A 42 13.03 -14.55 8.82
CA ARG A 42 11.92 -13.60 8.80
C ARG A 42 11.14 -13.68 7.49
N GLN A 43 9.91 -13.19 7.48
CA GLN A 43 9.00 -13.34 6.34
C GLN A 43 8.18 -12.08 6.06
N VAL A 44 7.95 -11.81 4.78
CA VAL A 44 6.97 -10.84 4.30
C VAL A 44 5.89 -11.60 3.53
N PHE A 45 4.66 -11.54 4.04
CA PHE A 45 3.46 -12.09 3.41
C PHE A 45 2.75 -11.03 2.58
N VAL A 46 1.83 -11.48 1.71
CA VAL A 46 0.91 -10.63 0.96
C VAL A 46 -0.52 -11.02 1.33
N GLY A 47 -1.34 -10.06 1.74
CA GLY A 47 -2.79 -10.22 1.96
C GLY A 47 -3.21 -11.12 3.13
N ARG A 48 -2.28 -11.47 4.04
CA ARG A 48 -2.61 -12.24 5.24
C ARG A 48 -3.11 -11.34 6.37
N SER A 49 -4.37 -11.50 6.76
CA SER A 49 -4.99 -10.78 7.87
C SER A 49 -4.66 -11.37 9.25
N ASP A 50 -4.18 -12.62 9.29
CA ASP A 50 -3.84 -13.32 10.54
C ASP A 50 -2.43 -12.99 11.07
N VAL A 51 -1.71 -12.08 10.40
CA VAL A 51 -0.41 -11.56 10.84
C VAL A 51 -0.62 -10.29 11.65
N ASP A 52 0.00 -10.22 12.84
CA ASP A 52 -0.12 -9.09 13.75
C ASP A 52 0.36 -7.77 13.11
N GLN A 53 1.53 -7.81 12.48
CA GLN A 53 2.09 -6.67 11.75
C GLN A 53 1.57 -6.69 10.31
N ARG A 54 0.59 -5.85 10.01
CA ARG A 54 -0.01 -5.78 8.67
C ARG A 54 -0.39 -4.37 8.24
N GLY A 55 -0.23 -4.08 6.96
CA GLY A 55 -0.59 -2.79 6.35
C GLY A 55 0.49 -2.21 5.45
N ILE A 56 0.30 -0.95 5.05
CA ILE A 56 1.28 -0.21 4.26
C ILE A 56 2.19 0.61 5.17
N LEU A 57 3.48 0.61 4.86
CA LEU A 57 4.52 1.28 5.66
C LEU A 57 4.32 2.80 5.79
N GLU A 58 3.60 3.42 4.86
CA GLU A 58 3.26 4.84 4.92
C GLU A 58 2.29 5.21 6.05
N ILE A 59 1.54 4.23 6.56
CA ILE A 59 0.47 4.46 7.53
C ILE A 59 0.79 3.82 8.87
N MET A 60 1.47 2.68 8.84
CA MET A 60 1.89 1.96 10.02
C MET A 60 3.00 2.70 10.79
N ASP A 61 3.10 2.41 12.10
CA ASP A 61 4.34 2.67 12.82
C ASP A 61 5.38 1.65 12.39
N ASN A 62 6.55 2.13 11.96
CA ASN A 62 7.65 1.27 11.50
C ASN A 62 8.50 0.71 12.65
N ASN A 63 8.40 1.28 13.87
CA ASN A 63 9.22 0.85 15.00
C ASN A 63 9.06 -0.65 15.36
N PRO A 64 7.83 -1.22 15.40
CA PRO A 64 7.65 -2.64 15.68
C PRO A 64 8.22 -3.56 14.60
N LEU A 65 8.34 -3.07 13.36
CA LEU A 65 8.70 -3.89 12.20
C LEU A 65 10.16 -4.32 12.22
N VAL A 66 11.07 -3.50 12.76
CA VAL A 66 12.50 -3.84 12.84
C VAL A 66 12.74 -5.11 13.67
N CYS A 67 11.87 -5.38 14.65
CA CYS A 67 11.94 -6.54 15.53
C CYS A 67 10.98 -7.68 15.15
N ALA A 68 10.16 -7.52 14.12
CA ALA A 68 9.12 -8.49 13.78
C ALA A 68 9.68 -9.68 12.99
N ASP A 69 9.27 -10.91 13.34
CA ASP A 69 9.59 -12.11 12.55
C ASP A 69 8.78 -12.19 11.25
N ALA A 70 7.60 -11.58 11.25
CA ALA A 70 6.65 -11.61 10.14
C ALA A 70 5.96 -10.26 9.99
N MET A 71 5.73 -9.88 8.73
CA MET A 71 4.85 -8.78 8.34
C MET A 71 3.98 -9.21 7.16
N SER A 72 2.79 -8.67 7.03
CA SER A 72 1.93 -8.83 5.87
C SER A 72 1.68 -7.49 5.19
N VAL A 73 2.12 -7.34 3.96
CA VAL A 73 1.69 -6.20 3.13
C VAL A 73 0.34 -6.52 2.50
N PRO A 74 -0.51 -5.52 2.19
CA PRO A 74 -1.80 -5.79 1.56
C PRO A 74 -1.65 -6.36 0.15
N SER A 75 -2.71 -6.98 -0.35
CA SER A 75 -2.88 -7.28 -1.77
C SER A 75 -2.84 -6.00 -2.62
N ALA A 76 -2.77 -6.15 -3.94
CA ALA A 76 -2.72 -5.01 -4.85
C ALA A 76 -3.94 -4.09 -4.69
N GLY A 77 -5.15 -4.65 -4.67
CA GLY A 77 -6.38 -3.89 -4.49
C GLY A 77 -6.50 -3.25 -3.11
N ALA A 78 -6.16 -4.01 -2.05
CA ALA A 78 -6.15 -3.48 -0.69
C ALA A 78 -5.08 -2.39 -0.49
N THR A 79 -3.94 -2.47 -1.18
CA THR A 79 -2.91 -1.41 -1.16
C THR A 79 -3.47 -0.09 -1.69
N LEU A 80 -4.16 -0.13 -2.84
CA LEU A 80 -4.81 1.07 -3.40
C LEU A 80 -5.89 1.62 -2.48
N ALA A 81 -6.70 0.74 -1.88
CA ALA A 81 -7.71 1.13 -0.91
C ALA A 81 -7.10 1.77 0.34
N MET A 82 -6.01 1.23 0.88
CA MET A 82 -5.32 1.79 2.04
C MET A 82 -4.66 3.13 1.75
N ILE A 83 -4.12 3.33 0.54
CA ILE A 83 -3.60 4.64 0.11
C ILE A 83 -4.71 5.69 0.17
N ALA A 84 -5.93 5.34 -0.24
CA ALA A 84 -7.08 6.22 -0.19
C ALA A 84 -7.65 6.39 1.22
N LEU A 85 -7.92 5.30 1.93
CA LEU A 85 -8.75 5.32 3.14
C LEU A 85 -7.94 5.48 4.42
N GLY A 86 -6.69 5.05 4.45
CA GLY A 86 -5.95 4.98 5.70
C GLY A 86 -5.71 6.34 6.37
N PRO A 87 -5.41 7.45 5.66
CA PRO A 87 -5.38 8.78 6.27
C PRO A 87 -6.72 9.18 6.89
N LEU A 88 -7.83 8.91 6.20
CA LEU A 88 -9.19 9.25 6.68
C LEU A 88 -9.61 8.42 7.89
N ALA A 89 -9.30 7.12 7.88
CA ALA A 89 -9.57 6.23 9.00
C ALA A 89 -8.79 6.68 10.24
N ALA A 90 -7.48 6.92 10.09
CA ALA A 90 -6.63 7.41 11.17
C ALA A 90 -7.04 8.80 11.69
N GLY A 91 -7.63 9.64 10.83
CA GLY A 91 -8.20 10.93 11.20
C GLY A 91 -9.62 10.88 11.77
N GLY A 92 -10.26 9.69 11.80
CA GLY A 92 -11.63 9.54 12.28
C GLY A 92 -12.68 10.28 11.45
N LEU A 93 -12.42 10.51 10.15
CA LEU A 93 -13.28 11.33 9.29
C LEU A 93 -14.38 10.54 8.58
N ILE A 94 -14.24 9.22 8.45
CA ILE A 94 -15.19 8.37 7.72
C ILE A 94 -16.53 8.31 8.46
N GLN A 95 -17.64 8.55 7.76
CA GLN A 95 -18.99 8.52 8.33
C GLN A 95 -19.76 7.25 7.95
N ASP A 96 -19.63 6.80 6.71
CA ASP A 96 -20.30 5.61 6.18
C ASP A 96 -19.31 4.67 5.49
N SER A 97 -19.71 3.42 5.28
CA SER A 97 -18.93 2.41 4.57
C SER A 97 -18.49 2.92 3.18
N PRO A 98 -17.17 3.06 2.93
CA PRO A 98 -16.68 3.52 1.63
C PRO A 98 -16.99 2.51 0.54
N THR A 99 -17.24 3.01 -0.66
CA THR A 99 -17.37 2.20 -1.88
C THR A 99 -16.08 2.25 -2.67
N ILE A 100 -15.54 1.09 -3.00
CA ILE A 100 -14.25 0.92 -3.68
C ILE A 100 -14.52 0.21 -5.01
N VAL A 101 -14.20 0.87 -6.12
CA VAL A 101 -14.19 0.26 -7.46
C VAL A 101 -12.73 0.08 -7.88
N THR A 102 -12.30 -1.16 -8.13
CA THR A 102 -10.88 -1.47 -8.39
C THR A 102 -10.70 -2.45 -9.55
N THR A 103 -9.56 -2.38 -10.23
CA THR A 103 -9.18 -3.35 -11.27
C THR A 103 -8.54 -4.62 -10.72
N GLU A 104 -8.20 -4.63 -9.42
CA GLU A 104 -7.50 -5.73 -8.76
C GLU A 104 -8.42 -6.51 -7.85
N SER A 105 -8.21 -7.83 -7.81
CA SER A 105 -8.90 -8.69 -6.85
C SER A 105 -8.52 -8.29 -5.44
N THR A 106 -9.51 -8.06 -4.60
CA THR A 106 -9.36 -7.78 -3.16
C THR A 106 -10.65 -8.18 -2.46
N GLU A 107 -10.54 -8.57 -1.20
CA GLU A 107 -11.70 -8.91 -0.37
C GLU A 107 -12.00 -7.77 0.62
N GLU A 108 -13.28 -7.51 0.88
CA GLU A 108 -13.72 -6.53 1.89
C GLU A 108 -13.09 -6.85 3.26
N ALA A 109 -13.07 -8.12 3.63
CA ALA A 109 -12.49 -8.59 4.90
C ALA A 109 -11.00 -8.23 5.07
N GLU A 110 -10.23 -8.16 3.98
CA GLU A 110 -8.83 -7.74 4.04
C GLU A 110 -8.73 -6.24 4.36
N ILE A 111 -9.49 -5.41 3.63
CA ILE A 111 -9.51 -3.96 3.80
C ILE A 111 -10.02 -3.59 5.20
N ASP A 112 -11.07 -4.24 5.66
CA ASP A 112 -11.65 -4.05 6.98
C ASP A 112 -10.63 -4.38 8.09
N ALA A 113 -9.91 -5.51 7.96
CA ALA A 113 -8.86 -5.90 8.91
C ALA A 113 -7.65 -4.95 8.95
N LEU A 114 -7.44 -4.18 7.88
CA LEU A 114 -6.39 -3.15 7.78
C LEU A 114 -6.84 -1.80 8.31
N MET A 115 -8.14 -1.49 8.23
CA MET A 115 -8.73 -0.25 8.74
C MET A 115 -9.05 -0.30 10.24
N GLU A 116 -9.34 -1.49 10.79
CA GLU A 116 -9.65 -1.67 12.21
C GLU A 116 -8.59 -1.07 13.16
N PRO A 117 -7.28 -1.31 12.99
CA PRO A 117 -6.25 -0.69 13.83
C PRO A 117 -6.18 0.84 13.71
N LEU A 118 -6.74 1.41 12.63
CA LEU A 118 -6.82 2.86 12.41
C LEU A 118 -8.10 3.46 13.00
N GLY A 119 -8.97 2.67 13.62
CA GLY A 119 -10.18 3.12 14.30
C GLY A 119 -11.47 3.01 13.48
N TRP A 120 -11.44 2.42 12.29
CA TRP A 120 -12.63 2.23 11.47
C TRP A 120 -13.14 0.78 11.48
N MET A 121 -14.40 0.60 11.91
CA MET A 121 -15.06 -0.71 12.05
C MET A 121 -16.34 -0.83 11.20
N GLY A 122 -16.67 0.18 10.39
CA GLY A 122 -17.92 0.22 9.62
C GLY A 122 -17.88 -0.60 8.32
N GLY A 123 -16.80 -1.33 8.07
CA GLY A 123 -16.60 -2.14 6.87
C GLY A 123 -16.40 -1.33 5.59
N SER A 124 -16.38 -2.00 4.45
CA SER A 124 -16.26 -1.40 3.12
C SER A 124 -17.06 -2.20 2.09
N TYR A 125 -17.40 -1.55 0.95
CA TYR A 125 -18.00 -2.21 -0.19
C TYR A 125 -17.02 -2.26 -1.35
N VAL A 126 -16.75 -3.45 -1.88
CA VAL A 126 -15.79 -3.63 -2.97
C VAL A 126 -16.47 -4.11 -4.25
N HIS A 127 -16.23 -3.40 -5.34
CA HIS A 127 -16.55 -3.82 -6.69
C HIS A 127 -15.28 -3.98 -7.51
N VAL A 128 -15.09 -5.16 -8.11
CA VAL A 128 -13.91 -5.47 -8.93
C VAL A 128 -14.30 -5.47 -10.40
N GLU A 129 -13.60 -4.67 -11.20
CA GLU A 129 -13.68 -4.62 -12.66
C GLU A 129 -12.33 -5.00 -13.28
N PRO A 130 -12.01 -6.31 -13.42
CA PRO A 130 -10.67 -6.75 -13.79
C PRO A 130 -10.21 -6.21 -15.15
N GLN A 131 -8.98 -5.69 -15.20
CA GLN A 131 -8.31 -5.28 -16.43
C GLN A 131 -6.97 -6.02 -16.58
N PRO A 132 -6.99 -7.30 -16.97
CA PRO A 132 -5.81 -8.15 -16.87
C PRO A 132 -4.66 -7.73 -17.81
N THR A 133 -4.94 -7.02 -18.90
CA THR A 133 -3.96 -6.67 -19.93
C THR A 133 -3.13 -5.41 -19.64
N VAL A 134 -3.45 -4.67 -18.58
CA VAL A 134 -2.77 -3.40 -18.24
C VAL A 134 -1.81 -3.65 -17.07
N SER A 135 -0.57 -3.17 -17.12
CA SER A 135 0.41 -3.36 -16.02
C SER A 135 0.10 -2.53 -14.77
N VAL A 136 -0.88 -1.64 -14.87
CA VAL A 136 -1.26 -0.67 -13.84
C VAL A 136 -2.56 -1.12 -13.19
N ALA A 137 -2.54 -1.14 -11.86
CA ALA A 137 -3.69 -1.28 -10.99
C ALA A 137 -4.32 0.10 -10.75
N ALA A 138 -5.65 0.16 -10.71
CA ALA A 138 -6.38 1.39 -10.46
C ALA A 138 -7.53 1.17 -9.48
N ALA A 139 -7.80 2.15 -8.62
CA ALA A 139 -8.96 2.21 -7.76
C ALA A 139 -9.60 3.61 -7.78
N THR A 140 -10.93 3.63 -7.70
CA THR A 140 -11.72 4.82 -7.37
C THR A 140 -12.49 4.53 -6.09
N VAL A 141 -12.26 5.33 -5.07
CA VAL A 141 -12.87 5.20 -3.75
C VAL A 141 -13.80 6.38 -3.54
N MET A 142 -15.02 6.13 -3.12
CA MET A 142 -16.02 7.14 -2.75
C MET A 142 -16.37 6.95 -1.28
N VAL A 143 -16.29 8.02 -0.51
CA VAL A 143 -16.48 7.97 0.94
C VAL A 143 -17.18 9.21 1.45
N ALA A 144 -18.21 9.01 2.27
CA ALA A 144 -18.82 10.09 3.04
C ALA A 144 -17.93 10.40 4.24
N ILE A 145 -17.55 11.67 4.37
CA ILE A 145 -16.72 12.15 5.47
C ILE A 145 -17.43 13.26 6.22
N HIS A 146 -17.08 13.46 7.49
CA HIS A 146 -17.46 14.68 8.18
C HIS A 146 -16.87 15.88 7.44
N THR A 147 -17.71 16.86 7.08
CA THR A 147 -17.25 18.09 6.44
C THR A 147 -16.37 18.86 7.44
N PRO A 148 -15.06 19.03 7.18
CA PRO A 148 -14.22 19.82 8.06
C PRO A 148 -14.58 21.31 7.94
N GLU A 149 -14.23 22.10 8.97
CA GLU A 149 -14.41 23.56 8.93
C GLU A 149 -13.54 24.20 7.85
N ASP A 150 -12.35 23.65 7.61
CA ASP A 150 -11.45 24.01 6.53
C ASP A 150 -11.22 22.80 5.60
N LEU A 151 -11.47 22.96 4.30
CA LEU A 151 -11.27 21.87 3.33
C LEU A 151 -9.78 21.54 3.13
N ASP A 152 -8.89 22.49 3.42
CA ASP A 152 -7.44 22.27 3.36
C ASP A 152 -6.97 21.28 4.44
N ASP A 153 -7.77 21.02 5.48
CA ASP A 153 -7.47 20.00 6.49
C ASP A 153 -7.41 18.59 5.89
N ILE A 154 -8.17 18.33 4.82
CA ILE A 154 -8.11 17.04 4.10
C ILE A 154 -6.76 16.91 3.41
N ASP A 155 -6.30 17.97 2.77
CA ASP A 155 -5.01 17.98 2.09
C ASP A 155 -3.87 17.82 3.10
N ALA A 156 -3.92 18.55 4.21
CA ALA A 156 -2.96 18.44 5.31
C ALA A 156 -2.90 17.03 5.90
N LEU A 157 -4.06 16.36 6.07
CA LEU A 157 -4.14 14.99 6.57
C LEU A 157 -3.39 14.00 5.67
N TYR A 158 -3.54 14.13 4.34
CA TYR A 158 -2.82 13.27 3.40
C TYR A 158 -1.34 13.64 3.30
N GLU A 159 -1.01 14.93 3.34
CA GLU A 159 0.38 15.39 3.33
C GLU A 159 1.14 14.91 4.57
N GLU A 160 0.55 14.93 5.75
CA GLU A 160 1.17 14.41 6.98
C GLU A 160 1.63 12.95 6.81
N ARG A 161 0.82 12.13 6.13
CA ARG A 161 1.12 10.72 5.87
C ARG A 161 2.09 10.56 4.71
N TYR A 162 1.92 11.32 3.63
CA TYR A 162 2.58 11.01 2.37
C TYR A 162 3.74 11.93 1.97
N VAL A 163 3.93 13.09 2.60
CA VAL A 163 4.98 14.04 2.19
C VAL A 163 6.40 13.48 2.38
N ARG A 164 6.56 12.51 3.29
CA ARG A 164 7.85 11.90 3.62
C ARG A 164 8.09 10.53 2.99
N THR A 165 7.12 9.96 2.29
CA THR A 165 7.30 8.68 1.58
C THR A 165 7.75 8.91 0.15
N PHE A 166 8.60 8.01 -0.33
CA PHE A 166 9.06 8.00 -1.71
C PHE A 166 8.02 7.38 -2.67
N TYR A 167 7.04 6.65 -2.12
CA TYR A 167 6.25 5.67 -2.84
C TYR A 167 4.75 5.96 -2.95
N VAL A 168 4.27 7.04 -2.34
CA VAL A 168 2.90 7.54 -2.54
C VAL A 168 2.97 9.04 -2.79
N ARG A 169 2.39 9.51 -3.90
CA ARG A 169 2.50 10.92 -4.29
C ARG A 169 1.16 11.47 -4.74
N ARG A 170 0.92 12.75 -4.46
CA ARG A 170 -0.22 13.48 -5.00
C ARG A 170 0.10 13.96 -6.41
N ASP A 171 -0.84 13.81 -7.34
CA ASP A 171 -0.74 14.41 -8.68
C ASP A 171 -2.08 15.03 -9.03
N GLU A 172 -2.19 16.35 -9.12
CA GLU A 172 -3.48 17.01 -9.39
C GLU A 172 -3.65 17.48 -10.84
N THR A 173 -2.54 17.61 -11.56
CA THR A 173 -2.48 18.41 -12.80
C THR A 173 -2.32 17.58 -14.06
N SER A 174 -1.78 16.36 -13.96
CA SER A 174 -1.48 15.56 -15.15
C SER A 174 -2.76 15.02 -15.80
N GLN A 175 -2.67 14.54 -17.04
CA GLN A 175 -3.72 13.67 -17.56
C GLN A 175 -3.69 12.35 -16.77
N TRP A 176 -4.83 11.87 -16.26
CA TRP A 176 -4.86 10.64 -15.47
C TRP A 176 -4.79 9.42 -16.37
N ASP A 177 -3.57 8.97 -16.65
CA ASP A 177 -3.27 7.83 -17.51
C ASP A 177 -2.31 6.83 -16.83
N VAL A 178 -2.15 5.67 -17.46
CA VAL A 178 -1.32 4.57 -16.95
C VAL A 178 0.17 4.86 -17.04
N ASP A 179 0.61 5.70 -17.98
CA ASP A 179 2.03 6.02 -18.22
C ASP A 179 2.62 6.84 -17.06
N LEU A 180 1.75 7.48 -16.27
CA LEU A 180 2.14 8.15 -15.03
C LEU A 180 2.84 7.21 -14.04
N VAL A 181 2.47 5.94 -13.98
CA VAL A 181 2.98 4.98 -12.98
C VAL A 181 3.57 3.70 -13.57
N ALA A 182 3.32 3.38 -14.83
CA ALA A 182 3.83 2.16 -15.47
C ALA A 182 5.35 2.00 -15.30
N GLY A 183 5.76 0.84 -14.77
CA GLY A 183 7.15 0.50 -14.47
C GLY A 183 7.79 1.29 -13.31
N LYS A 184 7.02 2.11 -12.58
CA LYS A 184 7.54 2.94 -11.48
C LYS A 184 7.18 2.32 -10.13
N PRO A 185 8.03 2.52 -9.10
CA PRO A 185 7.82 1.87 -7.81
C PRO A 185 6.79 2.59 -6.92
N PHE A 186 6.22 3.71 -7.38
CA PHE A 186 5.32 4.54 -6.59
C PHE A 186 3.86 4.45 -7.08
N ALA A 187 2.94 4.83 -6.21
CA ALA A 187 1.55 5.10 -6.51
C ALA A 187 1.29 6.61 -6.61
N LEU A 188 0.28 6.98 -7.39
CA LEU A 188 -0.28 8.32 -7.42
C LEU A 188 -1.70 8.33 -6.89
N TYR A 189 -2.08 9.41 -6.21
CA TYR A 189 -3.46 9.66 -5.80
C TYR A 189 -3.96 11.07 -6.17
N ARG A 190 -5.28 11.20 -6.27
CA ARG A 190 -6.04 12.45 -6.49
C ARG A 190 -7.22 12.55 -5.57
N LEU A 191 -7.46 13.76 -5.05
CA LEU A 191 -8.60 14.06 -4.18
C LEU A 191 -9.62 14.93 -4.92
N ARG A 192 -10.90 14.55 -4.90
CA ARG A 192 -12.01 15.36 -5.42
C ARG A 192 -13.10 15.40 -4.38
N ILE A 193 -13.38 16.58 -3.85
CA ILE A 193 -14.43 16.78 -2.86
C ILE A 193 -15.66 17.45 -3.48
N ALA A 194 -16.83 16.94 -3.12
CA ALA A 194 -18.11 17.61 -3.29
C ALA A 194 -18.60 18.01 -1.88
N PRO A 195 -18.40 19.27 -1.46
CA PRO A 195 -18.74 19.71 -0.11
C PRO A 195 -20.25 19.84 0.08
N ASP A 196 -20.73 19.48 1.28
CA ASP A 196 -22.10 19.69 1.74
C ASP A 196 -22.15 19.92 3.27
N GLU A 197 -23.30 20.34 3.80
CA GLU A 197 -23.46 20.69 5.22
C GLU A 197 -23.36 19.43 6.11
N GLY A 198 -22.33 19.37 6.95
CA GLY A 198 -22.10 18.29 7.94
C GLY A 198 -21.49 17.00 7.38
N THR A 199 -21.80 16.63 6.13
CA THR A 199 -21.26 15.46 5.43
C THR A 199 -20.81 15.85 4.03
N SER A 200 -19.55 15.58 3.67
CA SER A 200 -19.03 15.79 2.33
C SER A 200 -18.76 14.46 1.63
N LEU A 201 -18.89 14.42 0.31
CA LEU A 201 -18.47 13.27 -0.48
C LEU A 201 -17.05 13.48 -0.99
N LEU A 202 -16.13 12.61 -0.58
CA LEU A 202 -14.77 12.58 -1.08
C LEU A 202 -14.59 11.43 -2.06
N THR A 203 -14.10 11.74 -3.25
CA THR A 203 -13.70 10.78 -4.27
C THR A 203 -12.18 10.76 -4.38
N ILE A 204 -11.57 9.59 -4.20
CA ILE A 204 -10.12 9.39 -4.25
C ILE A 204 -9.81 8.44 -5.39
N ARG A 205 -8.94 8.86 -6.30
CA ARG A 205 -8.44 7.98 -7.37
C ARG A 205 -7.02 7.60 -7.05
N VAL A 206 -6.69 6.32 -7.17
CA VAL A 206 -5.34 5.80 -6.94
C VAL A 206 -4.92 4.94 -8.13
N ILE A 207 -3.68 5.11 -8.59
CA ILE A 207 -3.07 4.23 -9.60
C ILE A 207 -1.67 3.83 -9.16
N ALA A 208 -1.27 2.60 -9.47
CA ALA A 208 0.07 2.10 -9.21
C ALA A 208 0.43 0.99 -10.18
N ASP A 209 1.72 0.83 -10.49
CA ASP A 209 2.17 -0.35 -11.24
C ASP A 209 2.05 -1.62 -10.38
N ARG A 210 1.63 -2.73 -11.00
CA ARG A 210 1.47 -4.04 -10.34
C ARG A 210 2.80 -4.66 -9.90
N ALA A 211 3.90 -4.38 -10.58
CA ALA A 211 5.25 -4.74 -10.11
C ALA A 211 5.84 -3.66 -9.19
N GLY A 212 5.30 -2.44 -9.25
CA GLY A 212 5.63 -1.32 -8.37
C GLY A 212 4.90 -1.38 -7.03
N LYS A 213 4.32 -0.23 -6.62
CA LYS A 213 3.73 -0.05 -5.29
C LYS A 213 2.58 -1.02 -4.99
N ALA A 214 1.89 -1.53 -6.00
CA ALA A 214 0.81 -2.50 -5.81
C ALA A 214 1.28 -3.97 -5.79
N GLY A 215 2.59 -4.23 -5.78
CA GLY A 215 3.11 -5.59 -5.72
C GLY A 215 4.57 -5.67 -5.28
N ALA A 216 5.47 -6.08 -6.17
CA ALA A 216 6.82 -6.50 -5.77
C ALA A 216 7.61 -5.41 -5.03
N ALA A 217 7.55 -4.15 -5.45
CA ALA A 217 8.24 -3.06 -4.75
C ALA A 217 7.76 -2.91 -3.29
N GLN A 218 6.47 -3.12 -3.02
CA GLN A 218 5.91 -3.08 -1.66
C GLN A 218 6.51 -4.17 -0.76
N VAL A 219 6.72 -5.37 -1.31
CA VAL A 219 7.32 -6.50 -0.58
C VAL A 219 8.79 -6.22 -0.23
N ILE A 220 9.56 -5.67 -1.18
CA ILE A 220 10.95 -5.28 -0.95
C ILE A 220 11.04 -4.13 0.04
N HIS A 221 10.12 -3.15 -0.04
CA HIS A 221 10.06 -2.01 0.89
C HIS A 221 9.85 -2.49 2.33
N ALA A 222 8.92 -3.42 2.54
CA ALA A 222 8.70 -4.09 3.83
C ALA A 222 9.94 -4.84 4.32
N MET A 223 10.61 -5.62 3.46
CA MET A 223 11.85 -6.30 3.81
C MET A 223 12.95 -5.31 4.24
N ASN A 224 13.11 -4.19 3.53
CA ASN A 224 14.12 -3.18 3.86
C ASN A 224 13.87 -2.57 5.25
N VAL A 225 12.63 -2.16 5.54
CA VAL A 225 12.26 -1.62 6.86
C VAL A 225 12.51 -2.66 7.94
N MET A 226 12.04 -3.89 7.73
CA MET A 226 12.25 -4.98 8.66
C MET A 226 13.75 -5.19 8.94
N ALA A 227 14.59 -5.24 7.90
CA ALA A 227 16.03 -5.43 8.02
C ALA A 227 16.82 -4.21 8.53
N GLY A 228 16.18 -3.05 8.73
CA GLY A 228 16.84 -1.80 9.07
C GLY A 228 17.73 -1.25 7.97
N PHE A 229 17.40 -1.54 6.71
CA PHE A 229 18.05 -0.97 5.53
C PHE A 229 17.41 0.35 5.13
N GLU A 230 18.07 1.07 4.22
CA GLU A 230 17.44 2.19 3.53
C GLU A 230 16.21 1.69 2.77
N GLU A 231 15.08 2.37 2.93
CA GLU A 231 13.78 1.93 2.43
C GLU A 231 13.77 1.72 0.92
N SER A 232 14.55 2.51 0.17
CA SER A 232 14.59 2.49 -1.29
C SER A 232 15.52 1.46 -1.91
N LEU A 233 16.31 0.77 -1.10
CA LEU A 233 17.38 -0.08 -1.57
C LEU A 233 16.85 -1.24 -2.43
N GLY A 234 17.36 -1.39 -3.65
CA GLY A 234 16.94 -2.43 -4.59
C GLY A 234 15.54 -2.25 -5.20
N ILE A 235 14.90 -1.09 -5.00
CA ILE A 235 13.60 -0.72 -5.57
C ILE A 235 13.74 0.38 -6.65
N GLU A 236 14.95 0.91 -6.81
CA GLU A 236 15.23 1.96 -7.80
C GLU A 236 14.96 1.46 -9.23
N GLY A 237 14.18 2.26 -9.96
CA GLY A 237 13.89 2.11 -11.39
C GLY A 237 14.48 3.26 -12.19
#